data_AF-A0A3D2SXS2-F1
#
_entry.id   AF-A0A3D2SXS2-F1
#
_cell.length_a   1.000
_cell.length_b   1.000
_cell.length_c   1.000
_cell.angle_alpha   90.00
_cell.angle_beta   90.00
_cell.angle_gamma   90.00
#
_symmetry.space_group_name_H-M   'P 1'
#
loop_
_entity.id
_entity.type
_entity.pdbx_description
1 polymer ?
#
loop_
_entity_poly.entity_id
_entity_poly.type
_entity_poly.pdbx_seq_one_letter_code
_entity_poly.pdbx_strand_id
1 'polypeptide(L)'
;TSGVHVTLRDVRERQAEDHLVLSPNVLSRPVVESSVFPTLSYVGGPGEIAYFAQLGEYFRAHGLEMPIVHPRCSVTLVERKIRKVLDKFELSLEFLQKPFHEVASEVAREGVPQEVGQAIQGFRESVAKCAEELGQAVNSIDPTLNAGATQVRSQAFSALEELERKILQAIKRENQIELNQLEKAQLHLYPDGKPAERVQNPFYFLTRYGGAFLDELYNSFEVSI
;
A
#
# COMPACT_ATOMS: atom_id res chain seq x y z
N THR A 1 24.57 -26.38 -2.46
CA THR A 1 24.39 -27.56 -3.35
C THR A 1 25.15 -28.73 -2.73
N SER A 2 24.57 -29.93 -2.73
CA SER A 2 25.00 -31.10 -1.92
C SER A 2 26.34 -31.74 -2.32
N GLY A 3 27.11 -31.18 -3.26
CA GLY A 3 28.36 -31.78 -3.76
C GLY A 3 28.17 -33.08 -4.56
N VAL A 4 26.92 -33.47 -4.81
CA VAL A 4 26.58 -34.68 -5.58
C VAL A 4 26.60 -34.35 -7.07
N HIS A 5 27.39 -35.10 -7.83
CA HIS A 5 27.40 -35.09 -9.28
C HIS A 5 26.74 -36.37 -9.78
N VAL A 6 25.74 -36.24 -10.65
CA VAL A 6 25.05 -37.35 -11.31
C VAL A 6 25.08 -37.14 -12.81
N THR A 7 25.24 -38.21 -13.57
CA THR A 7 25.17 -38.16 -15.03
C THR A 7 23.72 -38.16 -15.50
N LEU A 8 23.47 -37.75 -16.74
CA LEU A 8 22.14 -37.85 -17.35
C LEU A 8 21.61 -39.29 -17.36
N ARG A 9 22.51 -40.26 -17.52
CA ARG A 9 22.18 -41.69 -17.48
C ARG A 9 21.65 -42.09 -16.10
N ASP A 10 22.36 -41.70 -15.04
CA ASP A 10 21.95 -42.01 -13.66
C ASP A 10 20.57 -41.41 -13.34
N VAL A 11 20.30 -40.20 -13.82
CA VAL A 11 18.99 -39.54 -13.64
C VAL A 11 17.88 -40.32 -14.34
N ARG A 12 18.10 -40.81 -15.57
CA ARG A 12 17.12 -41.59 -16.34
C ARG A 12 16.87 -42.97 -15.74
N GLU A 13 17.92 -43.66 -15.28
CA GLU A 13 17.78 -44.96 -14.63
C GLU A 13 16.97 -44.82 -13.33
N ARG A 14 17.28 -43.82 -12.50
CA ARG A 14 16.50 -43.54 -11.27
C ARG A 14 15.06 -43.15 -11.56
N GLN A 15 14.83 -42.32 -12.57
CA GLN A 15 13.48 -41.96 -12.99
C GLN A 15 12.68 -43.20 -13.42
N ALA A 16 13.30 -44.14 -14.14
CA ALA A 16 12.62 -45.35 -14.61
C ALA A 16 12.29 -46.34 -13.48
N GLU A 17 13.11 -46.37 -12.43
CA GLU A 17 12.86 -47.17 -11.22
C GLU A 17 11.76 -46.55 -10.34
N ASP A 18 11.79 -45.24 -10.13
CA ASP A 18 10.79 -44.50 -9.37
C ASP A 18 10.57 -43.10 -9.97
N HIS A 19 9.37 -42.89 -10.51
CA HIS A 19 9.00 -41.63 -11.16
C HIS A 19 8.89 -40.46 -10.18
N LEU A 20 8.76 -40.71 -8.86
CA LEU A 20 8.57 -39.68 -7.82
C LEU A 20 9.87 -39.01 -7.37
N VAL A 21 11.03 -39.51 -7.81
CA VAL A 21 12.34 -38.93 -7.46
C VAL A 21 12.60 -37.56 -8.10
N LEU A 22 11.82 -37.20 -9.13
CA LEU A 22 11.88 -35.91 -9.79
C LEU A 22 10.61 -35.11 -9.51
N SER A 23 10.79 -33.85 -9.14
CA SER A 23 9.69 -32.89 -9.00
C SER A 23 10.00 -31.61 -9.77
N PRO A 24 8.98 -30.98 -10.36
CA PRO A 24 9.18 -29.72 -11.05
C PRO A 24 9.50 -28.60 -10.06
N ASN A 25 10.36 -27.68 -10.48
CA ASN A 25 10.62 -26.44 -9.76
C ASN A 25 9.67 -25.33 -10.24
N VAL A 26 9.85 -24.10 -9.75
CA VAL A 26 8.98 -22.97 -10.09
C VAL A 26 8.84 -22.71 -11.61
N LEU A 27 9.90 -22.94 -12.40
CA LEU A 27 9.89 -22.70 -13.84
C LEU A 27 9.37 -23.90 -14.63
N SER A 28 9.68 -25.13 -14.20
CA SER A 28 9.21 -26.34 -14.89
C SER A 28 7.79 -26.74 -14.52
N ARG A 29 7.27 -26.30 -13.36
CA ARG A 29 5.91 -26.64 -12.92
C ARG A 29 4.85 -26.21 -13.93
N PRO A 30 4.80 -24.96 -14.44
CA PRO A 30 3.82 -24.56 -15.45
C PRO A 30 3.82 -25.41 -16.73
N VAL A 31 5.01 -25.83 -17.19
CA VAL A 31 5.17 -26.65 -18.38
C VAL A 31 4.66 -28.07 -18.14
N VAL A 32 5.04 -28.68 -17.00
CA VAL A 32 4.54 -30.00 -16.60
C VAL A 32 3.03 -29.98 -16.39
N GLU A 33 2.50 -28.94 -15.76
CA GLU A 33 1.07 -28.75 -15.57
C GLU A 33 0.33 -28.71 -16.90
N SER A 34 0.84 -27.95 -17.88
CA SER A 34 0.23 -27.83 -19.22
C SER A 34 0.47 -29.05 -20.11
N SER A 35 1.43 -29.92 -19.78
CA SER A 35 1.61 -31.20 -20.48
C SER A 35 0.67 -32.28 -19.95
N VAL A 36 0.22 -32.16 -18.69
CA VAL A 36 -0.68 -33.13 -18.04
C VAL A 36 -2.15 -32.70 -18.22
N PHE A 37 -2.43 -31.40 -18.15
CA PHE A 37 -3.78 -30.85 -18.25
C PHE A 37 -3.95 -29.99 -19.51
N PRO A 38 -5.13 -30.01 -20.15
CA PRO A 38 -5.46 -29.08 -21.23
C PRO A 38 -5.75 -27.69 -20.65
N THR A 39 -4.70 -27.00 -20.22
CA THR A 39 -4.79 -25.71 -19.51
C THR A 39 -5.06 -24.57 -20.49
N LEU A 40 -6.29 -24.05 -20.50
CA LEU A 40 -6.65 -22.85 -21.27
C LEU A 40 -6.04 -21.57 -20.67
N SER A 41 -6.12 -21.44 -19.35
CA SER A 41 -5.69 -20.24 -18.63
C SER A 41 -4.99 -20.59 -17.32
N TYR A 42 -3.92 -19.86 -17.03
CA TYR A 42 -3.21 -19.90 -15.76
C TYR A 42 -3.63 -18.70 -14.90
N VAL A 43 -4.23 -18.98 -13.74
CA VAL A 43 -4.67 -17.95 -12.79
C VAL A 43 -3.57 -17.71 -11.76
N GLY A 44 -2.95 -16.53 -11.79
CA GLY A 44 -1.76 -16.23 -10.97
C GLY A 44 -1.88 -14.95 -10.15
N GLY A 45 -1.16 -14.89 -9.02
CA GLY A 45 -0.91 -13.64 -8.32
C GLY A 45 0.13 -12.74 -9.04
N PRO A 46 0.29 -11.48 -8.63
CA PRO A 46 1.22 -10.54 -9.29
C PRO A 46 2.65 -11.06 -9.42
N GLY A 47 3.16 -11.73 -8.38
CA GLY A 47 4.49 -12.33 -8.39
C GLY A 47 4.61 -13.53 -9.33
N GLU A 48 3.53 -14.30 -9.51
CA GLU A 48 3.52 -15.44 -10.42
C GLU A 48 3.47 -15.00 -11.87
N ILE A 49 2.58 -14.07 -12.19
CA ILE A 49 2.45 -13.48 -13.53
C ILE A 49 3.79 -12.92 -14.02
N ALA A 50 4.54 -12.25 -13.13
CA ALA A 50 5.82 -11.64 -13.48
C ALA A 50 6.87 -12.66 -13.97
N TYR A 51 7.00 -13.83 -13.33
CA TYR A 51 7.91 -14.87 -13.82
C TYR A 51 7.28 -15.68 -14.95
N PHE A 52 5.97 -15.89 -14.94
CA PHE A 52 5.28 -16.68 -15.95
C PHE A 52 5.41 -16.05 -17.35
N ALA A 53 5.36 -14.72 -17.43
CA ALA A 53 5.58 -13.97 -18.66
C ALA A 53 6.95 -14.24 -19.31
N GLN A 54 7.93 -14.74 -18.55
CA GLN A 54 9.28 -15.07 -19.04
C GLN A 54 9.37 -16.48 -19.64
N LEU A 55 8.33 -17.31 -19.48
CA LEU A 55 8.37 -18.74 -19.84
C LEU A 55 8.02 -19.02 -21.31
N GLY A 56 7.71 -18.02 -22.14
CA GLY A 56 7.23 -18.24 -23.51
C GLY A 56 8.15 -19.11 -24.38
N GLU A 57 9.47 -18.84 -24.39
CA GLU A 57 10.44 -19.70 -25.09
C GLU A 57 10.57 -21.10 -24.45
N TYR A 58 10.41 -21.16 -23.13
CA TYR A 58 10.53 -22.41 -22.39
C TYR A 58 9.36 -23.35 -22.70
N PHE A 59 8.14 -22.83 -22.86
CA PHE A 59 6.98 -23.57 -23.38
C PHE A 59 7.21 -24.04 -24.82
N ARG A 60 7.69 -23.15 -25.70
CA ARG A 60 8.03 -23.51 -27.10
C ARG A 60 9.05 -24.63 -27.20
N ALA A 61 10.08 -24.61 -26.35
CA ALA A 61 11.11 -25.65 -26.31
C ALA A 61 10.54 -27.04 -25.96
N HIS A 62 9.38 -27.11 -25.30
CA HIS A 62 8.67 -28.35 -24.98
C HIS A 62 7.52 -28.65 -25.95
N GLY A 63 7.38 -27.87 -27.03
CA GLY A 63 6.32 -28.05 -28.03
C GLY A 63 4.91 -27.72 -27.50
N LEU A 64 4.82 -26.89 -26.46
CA LEU A 64 3.57 -26.47 -25.85
C LEU A 64 3.28 -25.00 -26.13
N GLU A 65 2.01 -24.66 -26.24
CA GLU A 65 1.56 -23.28 -26.21
C GLU A 65 1.46 -22.80 -24.77
N MET A 66 1.84 -21.54 -24.53
CA MET A 66 1.73 -20.94 -23.21
C MET A 66 0.25 -20.58 -22.95
N PRO A 67 -0.33 -20.97 -21.80
CA PRO A 67 -1.73 -20.68 -21.50
C PRO A 67 -1.97 -19.17 -21.31
N ILE A 68 -3.23 -18.75 -21.42
CA ILE A 68 -3.62 -17.36 -21.17
C ILE A 68 -3.37 -17.04 -19.70
N VAL A 69 -2.50 -16.06 -19.42
CA VAL A 69 -2.22 -15.65 -18.05
C VAL A 69 -3.31 -14.71 -17.58
N HIS A 70 -4.09 -15.15 -16.60
CA HIS A 70 -5.18 -14.38 -16.00
C HIS A 70 -4.84 -13.98 -14.56
N PRO A 71 -5.03 -12.72 -14.16
CA PRO A 71 -4.82 -12.32 -12.78
C PRO A 71 -5.87 -12.96 -11.88
N ARG A 72 -5.44 -13.51 -10.74
CA ARG A 72 -6.40 -13.95 -9.71
C ARG A 72 -7.19 -12.75 -9.19
N CYS A 73 -8.42 -13.00 -8.74
CA CYS A 73 -9.18 -11.99 -8.00
C CYS A 73 -8.43 -11.60 -6.72
N SER A 74 -8.39 -10.30 -6.45
CA SER A 74 -7.87 -9.75 -5.19
C SER A 74 -9.02 -9.10 -4.44
N VAL A 75 -9.10 -9.35 -3.13
CA VAL A 75 -10.23 -8.89 -2.31
C VAL A 75 -9.79 -8.29 -1.00
N THR A 76 -10.51 -7.27 -0.57
CA THR A 76 -10.38 -6.67 0.75
C THR A 76 -11.72 -6.79 1.46
N LEU A 77 -11.74 -7.55 2.55
CA LEU A 77 -12.94 -7.79 3.34
C LEU A 77 -13.13 -6.68 4.36
N VAL A 78 -14.16 -5.86 4.17
CA VAL A 78 -14.43 -4.70 5.03
C VAL A 78 -15.59 -5.04 5.97
N GLU A 79 -15.29 -5.32 7.25
CA GLU A 79 -16.33 -5.55 8.25
C GLU A 79 -17.18 -4.28 8.46
N ARG A 80 -18.47 -4.43 8.78
CA ARG A 80 -19.39 -3.29 9.01
C ARG A 80 -18.86 -2.27 10.01
N LYS A 81 -18.20 -2.72 11.08
CA LYS A 81 -17.60 -1.83 12.10
C LYS A 81 -16.45 -0.98 11.52
N ILE A 82 -15.69 -1.54 10.57
CA ILE A 82 -14.58 -0.86 9.89
C ILE A 82 -15.16 0.13 8.89
N ARG A 83 -16.14 -0.29 8.08
CA ARG A 83 -16.83 0.60 7.12
C ARG A 83 -17.35 1.86 7.81
N LYS A 84 -18.00 1.74 8.97
CA LYS A 84 -18.46 2.88 9.78
C LYS A 84 -17.35 3.85 10.18
N VAL A 85 -16.15 3.35 10.49
CA VAL A 85 -14.99 4.19 10.82
C VAL A 85 -14.50 4.92 9.57
N LEU A 86 -14.41 4.23 8.43
CA LEU A 86 -14.03 4.85 7.16
C LEU A 86 -15.03 5.94 6.75
N ASP A 87 -16.33 5.67 6.87
CA ASP A 87 -17.40 6.61 6.56
C ASP A 87 -17.33 7.87 7.43
N LYS A 88 -17.02 7.72 8.73
CA LYS A 88 -16.91 8.85 9.66
C LYS A 88 -15.80 9.83 9.26
N PHE A 89 -14.74 9.33 8.65
CA PHE A 89 -13.61 10.14 8.18
C PHE A 89 -13.62 10.37 6.66
N GLU A 90 -14.64 9.90 5.96
CA GLU A 90 -14.74 9.98 4.49
C GLU A 90 -13.51 9.40 3.74
N LEU A 91 -12.86 8.38 4.32
CA LEU A 91 -11.62 7.81 3.78
C LEU A 91 -11.90 6.64 2.82
N SER A 92 -11.10 6.58 1.75
CA SER A 92 -11.03 5.42 0.87
C SER A 92 -10.13 4.32 1.45
N LEU A 93 -10.23 3.10 0.93
CA LEU A 93 -9.35 1.99 1.33
C LEU A 93 -7.90 2.27 0.93
N GLU A 94 -7.69 2.81 -0.25
CA GLU A 94 -6.37 3.11 -0.83
C GLU A 94 -5.60 4.11 0.03
N PHE A 95 -6.31 5.06 0.65
CA PHE A 95 -5.72 6.03 1.56
C PHE A 95 -5.02 5.36 2.75
N LEU A 96 -5.56 4.24 3.22
CA LEU A 96 -5.02 3.48 4.35
C LEU A 96 -3.81 2.62 4.00
N GLN A 97 -3.30 2.65 2.77
CA GLN A 97 -2.02 2.03 2.44
C GLN A 97 -0.82 2.83 2.96
N LYS A 98 -1.02 4.13 3.21
CA LYS A 98 0.02 5.00 3.78
C LYS A 98 0.34 4.59 5.23
N PRO A 99 1.56 4.84 5.72
CA PRO A 99 1.86 4.70 7.14
C PRO A 99 0.85 5.45 8.04
N PHE A 100 0.45 4.85 9.16
CA PHE A 100 -0.60 5.43 10.02
C PHE A 100 -0.32 6.88 10.45
N HIS A 101 0.94 7.22 10.73
CA HIS A 101 1.32 8.55 11.15
C HIS A 101 1.05 9.63 10.07
N GLU A 102 1.09 9.25 8.78
CA GLU A 102 0.73 10.13 7.66
C GLU A 102 -0.79 10.29 7.59
N VAL A 103 -1.53 9.17 7.64
CA VAL A 103 -3.00 9.14 7.69
C VAL A 103 -3.53 10.03 8.82
N ALA A 104 -3.03 9.84 10.04
CA ALA A 104 -3.43 10.62 11.21
C ALA A 104 -3.05 12.11 11.09
N SER A 105 -1.97 12.43 10.37
CA SER A 105 -1.57 13.82 10.14
C SER A 105 -2.47 14.52 9.12
N GLU A 106 -2.85 13.84 8.05
CA GLU A 106 -3.76 14.36 7.04
C GLU A 106 -5.17 14.55 7.61
N VAL A 107 -5.71 13.54 8.31
CA VAL A 107 -7.00 13.64 9.01
C VAL A 107 -7.00 14.80 10.02
N ALA A 108 -5.91 15.00 10.76
CA ALA A 108 -5.81 16.12 11.71
C ALA A 108 -5.74 17.49 11.03
N ARG A 109 -5.20 17.57 9.80
CA ARG A 109 -5.18 18.80 9.01
C ARG A 109 -6.57 19.15 8.50
N GLU A 110 -7.34 18.17 8.05
CA GLU A 110 -8.74 18.37 7.65
C GLU A 110 -9.63 18.80 8.82
N GLY A 111 -9.30 18.35 10.04
CA GLY A 111 -9.96 18.77 11.26
C GLY A 111 -9.60 20.19 11.75
N VAL A 112 -8.70 20.92 11.06
CA VAL A 112 -8.38 22.30 11.43
C VAL A 112 -9.58 23.20 11.09
N PRO A 113 -10.16 23.95 12.05
CA PRO A 113 -11.24 24.87 11.77
C PRO A 113 -10.84 25.90 10.71
N GLN A 114 -11.75 26.23 9.80
CA GLN A 114 -11.47 27.10 8.67
C GLN A 114 -10.96 28.47 9.13
N GLU A 115 -11.48 28.99 10.25
CA GLU A 115 -11.08 30.26 10.84
C GLU A 115 -9.62 30.23 11.32
N VAL A 116 -9.18 29.10 11.87
CA VAL A 116 -7.77 28.92 12.31
C VAL A 116 -6.85 28.87 11.09
N GLY A 117 -7.24 28.12 10.05
CA GLY A 117 -6.49 28.09 8.78
C GLY A 117 -6.36 29.45 8.12
N GLN A 118 -7.45 30.23 8.09
CA GLN A 118 -7.46 31.61 7.57
C GLN A 118 -6.60 32.55 8.41
N ALA A 119 -6.63 32.44 9.74
CA ALA A 119 -5.80 33.25 10.63
C ALA A 119 -4.30 32.98 10.43
N ILE A 120 -3.91 31.70 10.28
CA ILE A 120 -2.53 31.30 9.96
C ILE A 120 -2.09 31.91 8.62
N GLN A 121 -2.92 31.75 7.59
CA GLN A 121 -2.62 32.29 6.26
C GLN A 121 -2.50 33.82 6.27
N GLY A 122 -3.42 34.52 6.92
CA GLY A 122 -3.38 35.98 7.05
C GLY A 122 -2.15 36.47 7.83
N PHE A 123 -1.69 35.72 8.84
CA PHE A 123 -0.45 36.02 9.54
C PHE A 123 0.77 35.85 8.61
N ARG A 124 0.85 34.78 7.81
CA ARG A 124 1.94 34.58 6.83
C ARG A 124 2.03 35.74 5.84
N GLU A 125 0.89 36.15 5.29
CA GLU A 125 0.81 37.26 4.33
C GLU A 125 1.24 38.59 4.96
N SER A 126 0.81 38.86 6.19
CA SER A 126 1.18 40.07 6.93
C SER A 126 2.69 40.11 7.21
N VAL A 127 3.27 39.00 7.68
CA VAL A 127 4.72 38.90 7.94
C VAL A 127 5.52 39.06 6.66
N ALA A 128 5.09 38.44 5.55
CA ALA A 128 5.75 38.58 4.26
C ALA A 128 5.79 40.03 3.81
N LYS A 129 4.64 40.72 3.87
CA LYS A 129 4.50 42.12 3.48
C LYS A 129 5.34 43.04 4.36
N CYS A 130 5.23 42.93 5.69
CA CYS A 130 5.99 43.77 6.61
C CYS A 130 7.50 43.56 6.48
N ALA A 131 7.96 42.33 6.23
CA ALA A 131 9.38 42.05 6.00
C ALA A 131 9.90 42.67 4.70
N GLU A 132 9.09 42.68 3.64
CA GLU A 132 9.43 43.34 2.38
C GLU A 132 9.50 44.86 2.53
N GLU A 133 8.49 45.47 3.16
CA GLU A 133 8.47 46.91 3.46
C GLU A 133 9.67 47.31 4.34
N LEU A 134 9.99 46.51 5.35
CA LEU A 134 11.17 46.71 6.20
C LEU A 134 12.46 46.61 5.40
N GLY A 135 12.59 45.61 4.52
CA GLY A 135 13.73 45.46 3.62
C GLY A 135 13.95 46.69 2.74
N GLN A 136 12.89 47.17 2.09
CA GLN A 136 12.96 48.38 1.25
C GLN A 136 13.39 49.62 2.05
N ALA A 137 12.84 49.78 3.27
CA ALA A 137 13.20 50.91 4.13
C ALA A 137 14.66 50.86 4.57
N VAL A 138 15.17 49.72 5.04
CA VAL A 138 16.57 49.58 5.50
C VAL A 138 17.58 49.62 4.35
N ASN A 139 17.18 49.23 3.14
CA ASN A 139 18.03 49.28 1.96
C ASN A 139 18.49 50.70 1.60
N SER A 140 17.68 51.72 1.91
CA SER A 140 18.05 53.14 1.77
C SER A 140 19.09 53.61 2.80
N ILE A 141 19.25 52.86 3.90
CA ILE A 141 20.21 53.15 4.98
C ILE A 141 21.52 52.40 4.70
N ASP A 142 21.44 51.08 4.58
CA ASP A 142 22.56 50.20 4.25
C ASP A 142 22.03 48.93 3.53
N PRO A 143 22.41 48.71 2.25
CA PRO A 143 21.98 47.55 1.48
C PRO A 143 22.31 46.19 2.12
N THR A 144 23.32 46.12 2.98
CA THR A 144 23.72 44.88 3.68
C THR A 144 22.69 44.44 4.73
N LEU A 145 21.81 45.35 5.19
CA LEU A 145 20.76 45.07 6.17
C LEU A 145 19.55 44.30 5.62
N ASN A 146 19.41 44.16 4.30
CA ASN A 146 18.36 43.33 3.67
C ASN A 146 18.42 41.86 4.14
N ALA A 147 19.62 41.35 4.42
CA ALA A 147 19.80 40.02 4.99
C ALA A 147 19.14 39.90 6.37
N GLY A 148 19.18 40.96 7.18
CA GLY A 148 18.52 41.03 8.48
C GLY A 148 16.99 40.98 8.37
N ALA A 149 16.39 41.75 7.46
CA ALA A 149 14.94 41.70 7.21
C ALA A 149 14.49 40.30 6.75
N THR A 150 15.27 39.66 5.87
CA THR A 150 15.03 38.28 5.42
C THR A 150 15.13 37.29 6.57
N GLN A 151 16.11 37.48 7.46
CA GLN A 151 16.30 36.64 8.65
C GLN A 151 15.12 36.76 9.63
N VAL A 152 14.62 37.98 9.87
CA VAL A 152 13.43 38.21 10.72
C VAL A 152 12.21 37.49 10.15
N ARG A 153 11.99 37.59 8.83
CA ARG A 153 10.91 36.86 8.14
C ARG A 153 11.02 35.36 8.36
N SER A 154 12.22 34.81 8.14
CA SER A 154 12.50 33.39 8.32
C SER A 154 12.20 32.93 9.75
N GLN A 155 12.63 33.69 10.76
CA GLN A 155 12.35 33.39 12.17
C GLN A 155 10.85 33.41 12.50
N ALA A 156 10.11 34.39 11.96
CA ALA A 156 8.66 34.49 12.16
C ALA A 156 7.92 33.30 11.52
N PHE A 157 8.32 32.88 10.32
CA PHE A 157 7.76 31.69 9.68
C PHE A 157 8.08 30.41 10.44
N SER A 158 9.33 30.22 10.89
CA SER A 158 9.70 29.07 11.72
C SER A 158 8.89 28.99 13.02
N ALA A 159 8.65 30.14 13.68
CA ALA A 159 7.82 30.20 14.89
C ALA A 159 6.36 29.85 14.60
N LEU A 160 5.83 30.30 13.45
CA LEU A 160 4.48 29.95 13.01
C LEU A 160 4.35 28.46 12.69
N GLU A 161 5.32 27.86 11.99
CA GLU A 161 5.35 26.43 11.71
C GLU A 161 5.35 25.60 13.00
N GLU A 162 6.06 26.06 14.04
CA GLU A 162 6.05 25.41 15.34
C GLU A 162 4.65 25.48 15.99
N LEU A 163 3.96 26.62 15.87
CA LEU A 163 2.60 26.79 16.36
C LEU A 163 1.61 25.91 15.59
N GLU A 164 1.69 25.88 14.25
CA GLU A 164 0.89 24.99 13.39
C GLU A 164 1.05 23.52 13.82
N ARG A 165 2.29 23.09 14.09
CA ARG A 165 2.57 21.75 14.59
C ARG A 165 1.90 21.48 15.94
N LYS A 166 1.91 22.45 16.87
CA LYS A 166 1.22 22.34 18.17
C LYS A 166 -0.30 22.29 18.02
N ILE A 167 -0.87 23.06 17.10
CA ILE A 167 -2.31 23.01 16.76
C ILE A 167 -2.67 21.61 16.26
N LEU A 168 -1.92 21.08 15.30
CA LEU A 168 -2.16 19.72 14.78
C LEU A 168 -2.03 18.66 15.88
N GLN A 169 -1.07 18.79 16.80
CA GLN A 169 -0.96 17.90 17.96
C GLN A 169 -2.16 18.00 18.90
N ALA A 170 -2.68 19.20 19.11
CA ALA A 170 -3.88 19.40 19.94
C ALA A 170 -5.11 18.74 19.31
N ILE A 171 -5.32 18.90 18.00
CA ILE A 171 -6.42 18.27 17.25
C ILE A 171 -6.30 16.74 17.30
N LYS A 172 -5.09 16.20 17.10
CA LYS A 172 -4.86 14.75 17.22
C LYS A 172 -5.21 14.22 18.61
N ARG A 173 -4.86 14.98 19.66
CA ARG A 173 -5.14 14.61 21.05
C ARG A 173 -6.63 14.66 21.36
N GLU A 174 -7.33 15.65 20.84
CA GLU A 174 -8.79 15.76 20.97
C GLU A 174 -9.50 14.58 20.29
N ASN A 175 -9.06 14.23 19.08
CA ASN A 175 -9.61 13.12 18.28
C ASN A 175 -8.93 11.77 18.56
N GLN A 176 -8.29 11.59 19.71
CA GLN A 176 -7.46 10.40 19.98
C GLN A 176 -8.27 9.10 19.92
N ILE A 177 -9.53 9.13 20.37
CA ILE A 177 -10.40 7.94 20.37
C ILE A 177 -10.71 7.51 18.94
N GLU A 178 -11.10 8.47 18.10
CA GLU A 178 -11.39 8.25 16.69
C GLU A 178 -10.15 7.82 15.91
N LEU A 179 -9.01 8.45 16.15
CA LEU A 179 -7.74 8.06 15.54
C LEU A 179 -7.35 6.64 15.94
N ASN A 180 -7.55 6.24 17.20
CA ASN A 180 -7.30 4.85 17.63
C ASN A 180 -8.26 3.85 16.95
N GLN A 181 -9.51 4.25 16.67
CA GLN A 181 -10.43 3.42 15.89
C GLN A 181 -9.97 3.29 14.44
N LEU A 182 -9.48 4.39 13.86
CA LEU A 182 -8.92 4.41 12.52
C LEU A 182 -7.65 3.57 12.40
N GLU A 183 -6.77 3.60 13.40
CA GLU A 183 -5.57 2.77 13.46
C GLU A 183 -5.94 1.27 13.47
N LYS A 184 -6.94 0.88 14.26
CA LYS A 184 -7.45 -0.50 14.29
C LYS A 184 -8.09 -0.90 12.96
N ALA A 185 -8.80 0.03 12.30
CA ALA A 185 -9.35 -0.20 10.98
C ALA A 185 -8.23 -0.44 9.96
N GLN A 186 -7.19 0.41 9.96
CA GLN A 186 -6.02 0.23 9.10
C GLN A 186 -5.30 -1.08 9.37
N LEU A 187 -5.06 -1.45 10.63
CA LEU A 187 -4.40 -2.71 10.98
C LEU A 187 -5.18 -3.93 10.48
N HIS A 188 -6.51 -3.83 10.43
CA HIS A 188 -7.37 -4.91 9.93
C HIS A 188 -7.32 -5.00 8.40
N LEU A 189 -7.26 -3.88 7.68
CA LEU A 189 -7.24 -3.85 6.21
C LEU A 189 -5.83 -4.04 5.63
N TYR A 190 -4.82 -3.52 6.32
CA TYR A 190 -3.41 -3.49 5.93
C TYR A 190 -2.48 -3.92 7.09
N PRO A 191 -2.62 -5.16 7.61
CA PRO A 191 -1.71 -5.68 8.64
C PRO A 191 -0.25 -5.65 8.15
N ASP A 192 0.65 -5.12 8.99
CA ASP A 192 2.07 -4.87 8.64
C ASP A 192 2.27 -4.07 7.35
N GLY A 193 1.31 -3.20 6.99
CA GLY A 193 1.32 -2.40 5.76
C GLY A 193 1.09 -3.23 4.48
N LYS A 194 0.63 -4.48 4.59
CA LYS A 194 0.35 -5.37 3.45
C LYS A 194 -1.16 -5.61 3.33
N PRO A 195 -1.70 -5.80 2.11
CA PRO A 195 -3.11 -6.14 1.95
C PRO A 195 -3.52 -7.34 2.80
N ALA A 196 -4.67 -7.24 3.48
CA ALA A 196 -5.15 -8.28 4.40
C ALA A 196 -5.17 -9.69 3.78
N GLU A 197 -5.53 -9.82 2.50
CA GLU A 197 -5.53 -11.12 1.79
C GLU A 197 -4.16 -11.83 1.75
N ARG A 198 -3.05 -11.11 2.01
CA ARG A 198 -1.69 -11.66 2.03
C ARG A 198 -1.22 -12.08 3.43
N VAL A 199 -1.98 -11.76 4.47
CA VAL A 199 -1.56 -11.92 5.87
C VAL A 199 -2.63 -12.60 6.69
N GLN A 200 -3.89 -12.21 6.54
CA GLN A 200 -5.00 -12.76 7.28
C GLN A 200 -5.44 -14.10 6.71
N ASN A 201 -5.71 -15.03 7.62
CA ASN A 201 -6.22 -16.34 7.28
C ASN A 201 -7.76 -16.30 7.10
N PRO A 202 -8.32 -16.95 6.06
CA PRO A 202 -9.77 -16.99 5.84
C PRO A 202 -10.58 -17.58 7.01
N PHE A 203 -9.99 -18.43 7.85
CA PHE A 203 -10.64 -18.98 9.05
C PHE A 203 -11.11 -17.90 10.03
N TYR A 204 -10.47 -16.72 10.04
CA TYR A 204 -10.97 -15.57 10.81
C TYR A 204 -12.42 -15.22 10.43
N PHE A 205 -12.68 -15.11 9.13
CA PHE A 205 -14.00 -14.75 8.61
C PHE A 205 -14.96 -15.93 8.69
N LEU A 206 -14.51 -17.15 8.37
CA LEU A 206 -15.35 -18.35 8.44
C LEU A 206 -15.84 -18.65 9.85
N THR A 207 -15.00 -18.49 10.87
CA THR A 207 -15.41 -18.73 12.26
C THR A 207 -16.45 -17.71 12.72
N ARG A 208 -16.38 -16.48 12.19
CA ARG A 208 -17.24 -15.37 12.61
C ARG A 208 -18.56 -15.31 11.83
N TYR A 209 -18.53 -15.61 10.55
CA TYR A 209 -19.64 -15.41 9.61
C TYR A 209 -20.20 -16.73 9.04
N GLY A 210 -19.55 -17.87 9.31
CA GLY A 210 -20.01 -19.18 8.87
C GLY A 210 -19.95 -19.38 7.35
N GLY A 211 -20.68 -20.38 6.86
CA GLY A 211 -20.72 -20.75 5.44
C GLY A 211 -21.31 -19.67 4.53
N ALA A 212 -22.28 -18.88 5.03
CA ALA A 212 -22.92 -17.82 4.24
C ALA A 212 -21.92 -16.77 3.71
N PHE A 213 -20.80 -16.58 4.40
CA PHE A 213 -19.72 -15.72 3.93
C PHE A 213 -19.09 -16.22 2.61
N LEU A 214 -18.95 -17.53 2.44
CA LEU A 214 -18.42 -18.09 1.20
C LEU A 214 -19.39 -17.88 0.04
N ASP A 215 -20.69 -18.02 0.29
CA ASP A 215 -21.72 -17.77 -0.72
C ASP A 215 -21.69 -16.29 -1.16
N GLU A 216 -21.58 -15.36 -0.22
CA GLU A 216 -21.49 -13.92 -0.51
C GLU A 216 -20.20 -13.56 -1.26
N LEU A 217 -19.07 -14.16 -0.88
CA LEU A 217 -17.79 -13.98 -1.58
C LEU A 217 -17.86 -14.51 -3.01
N TYR A 218 -18.43 -15.70 -3.20
CA TYR A 218 -18.62 -16.31 -4.52
C TYR A 218 -19.51 -15.44 -5.42
N ASN A 219 -20.63 -14.95 -4.89
CA ASN A 219 -21.55 -14.09 -5.63
C ASN A 219 -20.97 -12.69 -5.93
N SER A 220 -19.97 -12.25 -5.17
CA SER A 220 -19.30 -10.96 -5.39
C SER A 220 -18.21 -11.04 -6.45
N PHE A 221 -17.81 -12.24 -6.88
CA PHE A 221 -16.81 -12.41 -7.92
C PHE A 221 -17.43 -12.37 -9.31
N GLU A 222 -17.21 -11.26 -10.01
CA GLU A 222 -17.48 -11.16 -11.44
C GLU A 222 -16.21 -11.54 -12.22
N VAL A 223 -16.31 -12.57 -13.06
CA VAL A 223 -15.23 -12.96 -13.98
C VAL A 223 -15.53 -12.33 -15.34
N SER A 224 -14.84 -11.22 -15.63
CA SER A 224 -14.81 -10.65 -16.97
C SER A 224 -13.85 -11.46 -17.83
N ILE A 225 -14.39 -12.33 -18.68
CA ILE A 225 -13.62 -13.11 -19.67
C ILE A 225 -13.46 -12.29 -20.95
#